data_AF-A0A528TYD3-F1
#
_entry.id   AF-A0A528TYD3-F1
#
_cell.length_a   1.000
_cell.length_b   1.000
_cell.length_c   1.000
_cell.angle_alpha   90.00
_cell.angle_beta   90.00
_cell.angle_gamma   90.00
#
_symmetry.space_group_name_H-M   'P 1'
#
loop_
_entity.id
_entity.type
_entity.pdbx_description
1 polymer ?
#
loop_
_entity_poly.entity_id
_entity_poly.type
_entity_poly.pdbx_seq_one_letter_code
_entity_poly.pdbx_strand_id
1 'polypeptide(L)' 'AFNVGDRVFHQKFGNGNVSAIEGNKLTIDFDKAGQKRVLDGFVTGV' A
#
# COMPACT_ATOMS: atom_id res chain seq x y z
N ALA A 1 -10.66 -0.91 6.24
CA ALA A 1 -10.69 -0.13 4.99
C ALA A 1 -9.51 0.82 5.03
N PHE A 2 -8.71 0.88 3.97
CA PHE A 2 -7.54 1.75 3.90
C PHE A 2 -7.95 3.16 3.46
N ASN A 3 -7.18 4.16 3.87
CA ASN A 3 -7.28 5.55 3.44
C ASN A 3 -5.97 6.02 2.80
N VAL A 4 -6.06 7.05 1.94
CA VAL A 4 -4.85 7.72 1.45
C VAL A 4 -4.10 8.33 2.63
N GLY A 5 -2.81 8.05 2.72
CA GLY A 5 -1.93 8.40 3.83
C GLY A 5 -1.63 7.23 4.77
N ASP A 6 -2.48 6.20 4.81
CA ASP A 6 -2.32 5.09 5.75
C ASP A 6 -0.99 4.36 5.56
N ARG A 7 -0.37 4.03 6.68
CA ARG A 7 0.86 3.23 6.71
C ARG A 7 0.50 1.76 6.55
N VAL A 8 1.23 1.10 5.67
CA VAL A 8 0.94 -0.27 5.27
C VAL A 8 2.22 -1.07 5.14
N PHE A 9 2.11 -2.38 5.30
CA PHE A 9 3.20 -3.33 5.13
C PHE A 9 2.83 -4.38 4.08
N HIS A 10 3.79 -4.66 3.19
CA HIS A 10 3.70 -5.73 2.20
C HIS A 10 4.92 -6.63 2.32
N GLN A 11 4.73 -7.95 2.40
CA GLN A 11 5.80 -8.92 2.65
C GLN A 11 7.00 -8.79 1.68
N LYS A 12 6.75 -8.49 0.40
CA LYS A 12 7.80 -8.34 -0.62
C LYS A 12 8.43 -6.94 -0.71
N PHE A 13 7.65 -5.90 -0.41
CA PHE A 13 8.03 -4.50 -0.70
C PHE A 13 8.34 -3.70 0.57
N GLY A 14 8.03 -4.27 1.74
CA GLY A 14 8.23 -3.65 3.03
C GLY A 14 7.13 -2.64 3.35
N ASN A 15 7.50 -1.63 4.10
CA ASN A 15 6.62 -0.55 4.54
C ASN A 15 6.40 0.47 3.42
N GLY A 16 5.19 1.03 3.38
CA GLY A 16 4.85 2.12 2.49
C GLY A 16 3.64 2.90 2.99
N ASN A 17 3.26 3.92 2.23
CA ASN A 17 2.07 4.72 2.47
C ASN A 17 1.11 4.64 1.29
N VAL A 18 -0.18 4.51 1.57
CA VAL A 18 -1.21 4.53 0.53
C VAL A 18 -1.27 5.92 -0.09
N SER A 19 -1.05 6.00 -1.40
CA SER A 19 -1.05 7.23 -2.20
C SER A 19 -2.37 7.43 -2.95
N ALA A 20 -3.01 6.34 -3.37
CA ALA A 20 -4.33 6.37 -4.01
C ALA A 20 -5.09 5.05 -3.82
N ILE A 21 -6.41 5.12 -3.86
CA ILE A 21 -7.31 3.96 -3.71
C ILE A 21 -8.26 3.93 -4.90
N GLU A 22 -8.30 2.81 -5.60
CA GLU A 22 -9.09 2.62 -6.82
C GLU A 22 -9.84 1.28 -6.72
N GLY A 23 -11.03 1.31 -6.11
CA GLY A 23 -11.77 0.10 -5.77
C GLY A 23 -10.98 -0.77 -4.79
N ASN A 24 -10.60 -1.98 -5.23
CA ASN A 24 -9.82 -2.94 -4.44
C ASN A 24 -8.30 -2.87 -4.74
N LYS A 25 -7.85 -1.89 -5.52
CA LYS A 25 -6.43 -1.63 -5.79
C LYS A 25 -5.95 -0.44 -4.99
N LEU A 26 -4.80 -0.61 -4.35
CA LEU A 26 -4.08 0.42 -3.62
C LEU A 26 -2.81 0.78 -4.39
N THR A 27 -2.63 2.07 -4.63
CA THR A 27 -1.33 2.62 -5.04
C THR A 27 -0.59 2.96 -3.76
N ILE A 28 0.54 2.31 -3.50
CA ILE A 28 1.35 2.47 -2.30
C ILE A 28 2.74 2.95 -2.71
N ASP A 29 3.22 4.00 -2.06
CA ASP A 29 4.60 4.44 -2.14
C ASP A 29 5.43 3.70 -1.08
N PHE A 30 6.16 2.67 -1.52
CA PHE A 30 7.02 1.86 -0.65
C PHE A 30 8.40 2.49 -0.51
N ASP A 31 8.91 2.50 0.73
CA ASP A 31 10.18 3.20 1.07
C ASP A 31 11.37 2.67 0.25
N LYS A 32 11.41 1.36 -0.03
CA LYS A 32 12.52 0.71 -0.77
C LYS A 32 12.17 0.29 -2.19
N ALA A 33 10.89 0.03 -2.48
CA ALA A 33 10.44 -0.47 -3.78
C ALA A 33 9.83 0.61 -4.69
N GLY A 34 9.69 1.84 -4.17
CA GLY A 34 9.00 2.95 -4.81
C GLY A 34 7.50 2.72 -4.94
N GLN A 35 6.86 3.48 -5.81
CA GLN A 35 5.43 3.35 -6.06
C GLN A 35 5.07 1.98 -6.69
N LYS A 36 4.06 1.31 -6.14
CA LYS A 36 3.50 0.06 -6.66
C LYS A 36 1.99 0.05 -6.49
N ARG A 37 1.32 -0.59 -7.45
CA ARG A 37 -0.11 -0.93 -7.35
C ARG A 37 -0.25 -2.36 -6.88
N VAL A 38 -0.96 -2.56 -5.78
CA VAL A 38 -1.24 -3.87 -5.19
C VAL A 38 -2.72 -3.97 -4.84
N LEU A 39 -3.19 -5.17 -4.57
CA LEU A 39 -4.56 -5.40 -4.12
C LEU A 39 -4.62 -5.26 -2.60
N ASP A 40 -5.71 -4.71 -2.07
CA ASP A 40 -5.86 -4.47 -0.63
C ASP A 40 -5.74 -5.76 0.21
N GLY A 41 -6.17 -6.91 -0.33
CA GLY A 41 -6.05 -8.20 0.34
C GLY A 41 -4.62 -8.75 0.52
N PHE A 42 -3.61 -8.11 -0.08
CA PHE A 42 -2.19 -8.52 0.07
C PHE A 42 -1.38 -7.53 0.91
N VAL A 43 -2.06 -6.63 1.62
CA VAL A 43 -1.46 -5.54 2.38
C VAL A 43 -2.03 -5.54 3.79
N THR A 44 -1.19 -5.28 4.79
CA THR A 44 -1.61 -5.20 6.19
C THR A 44 -1.44 -3.77 6.70
N GLY A 45 -2.44 -3.24 7.39
CA GLY A 45 -2.33 -1.95 8.09
C GLY A 45 -1.39 -2.08 9.29
N VAL A 46 -0.60 -1.04 9.53
CA VAL A 46 0.31 -0.92 10.69
C VAL A 46 -0.29 0.02 11.72
#